data_AF-A0A075FU92-F1
#
_entry.id   AF-A0A075FU92-F1
#
_cell.length_a   1.000
_cell.length_b   1.000
_cell.length_c   1.000
_cell.angle_alpha   90.00
_cell.angle_beta   90.00
_cell.angle_gamma   90.00
#
_symmetry.space_group_name_H-M   'P 1'
#
loop_
_entity.id
_entity.type
_entity.pdbx_description
1 polymer ?
#
loop_
_entity_poly.entity_id
_entity_poly.type
_entity_poly.pdbx_seq_one_letter_code
_entity_poly.pdbx_strand_id
1 'polypeptide(L)' 'MLKADEVFMTGTAAEVKSVSTINKTMIGNGKIGNITKTLQKSFMDVVMGKDQEFASWLRYI' A
#
# COMPACT_ATOMS: atom_id res chain seq x y z
N MET A 1 -5.77 -5.47 -15.52
CA MET A 1 -4.61 -4.75 -14.95
C MET A 1 -4.37 -3.41 -15.63
N LEU A 2 -4.12 -3.35 -16.94
CA LEU A 2 -3.75 -2.09 -17.63
C LEU A 2 -4.89 -1.03 -17.72
N LYS A 3 -6.14 -1.41 -17.44
CA LYS A 3 -7.30 -0.50 -17.36
C LYS A 3 -7.76 -0.22 -15.91
N ALA A 4 -6.92 -0.51 -14.92
CA ALA A 4 -7.26 -0.25 -13.52
C ALA A 4 -7.06 1.24 -13.18
N ASP A 5 -7.88 1.75 -12.26
CA ASP A 5 -7.71 3.11 -11.71
C ASP A 5 -6.49 3.20 -10.79
N GLU A 6 -6.20 2.13 -10.05
CA GLU A 6 -5.05 2.01 -9.16
C GLU A 6 -4.42 0.61 -9.26
N VAL A 7 -3.10 0.53 -9.13
CA VAL A 7 -2.35 -0.71 -8.92
C VAL A 7 -1.34 -0.48 -7.81
N PHE A 8 -1.20 -1.45 -6.91
CA PHE A 8 -0.17 -1.45 -5.87
C PHE A 8 0.41 -2.85 -5.69
N MET A 9 1.61 -2.92 -5.11
CA MET A 9 2.26 -4.16 -4.74
C MET A 9 2.44 -4.24 -3.23
N THR A 10 2.51 -5.47 -2.72
CA THR A 10 2.73 -5.76 -1.31
C THR A 10 3.97 -6.63 -1.10
N GLY A 11 4.72 -6.41 -0.02
CA GLY A 11 5.79 -7.31 0.42
C GLY A 11 6.45 -6.81 1.70
N THR A 12 7.26 -7.61 2.38
CA THR A 12 7.90 -7.16 3.63
C THR A 12 8.81 -5.95 3.43
N ALA A 13 9.63 -5.96 2.38
CA ALA A 13 10.51 -4.84 2.04
C ALA A 13 9.78 -3.74 1.26
N ALA A 14 8.81 -4.12 0.42
CA ALA A 14 8.04 -3.19 -0.37
C ALA A 14 6.96 -2.49 0.45
N GLU A 15 6.49 -3.07 1.56
CA GLU A 15 5.29 -2.64 2.29
C GLU A 15 4.10 -2.60 1.34
N VAL A 16 3.27 -1.55 1.36
CA VAL A 16 2.30 -1.23 0.31
C VAL A 16 2.90 -0.14 -0.58
N LYS A 17 3.09 -0.37 -1.89
CA LYS A 17 3.61 0.65 -2.84
C LYS A 17 2.75 0.78 -4.07
N SER A 18 2.46 2.03 -4.45
CA SER A 18 1.76 2.36 -5.69
C SER A 18 2.58 2.04 -6.93
N VAL A 19 1.93 1.57 -7.98
CA VAL A 19 2.49 1.38 -9.32
C VAL A 19 1.81 2.36 -10.28
N SER A 20 2.57 3.31 -10.82
CA SER A 20 2.06 4.34 -11.74
C SER A 20 2.12 3.94 -13.22
N THR A 21 2.92 2.93 -13.59
CA THR A 21 3.13 2.52 -14.99
C THR A 21 3.49 1.04 -15.08
N ILE A 22 2.89 0.34 -16.05
CA ILE A 22 3.17 -1.06 -16.37
C ILE A 22 3.39 -1.18 -17.88
N ASN A 23 4.52 -1.74 -18.31
CA ASN A 23 4.83 -1.93 -19.73
C ASN A 23 4.60 -0.66 -20.57
N LYS A 24 5.08 0.49 -20.05
CA LYS A 24 4.90 1.83 -20.66
C LYS A 24 3.45 2.33 -20.73
N THR A 25 2.49 1.58 -20.17
CA THR A 25 1.10 2.00 -20.04
C THR A 25 0.90 2.62 -18.66
N MET A 26 0.43 3.87 -18.64
CA MET A 26 0.09 4.57 -17.40
C MET A 26 -1.13 3.92 -16.73
N ILE A 27 -1.08 3.77 -15.41
CA ILE A 27 -2.20 3.29 -14.61
C ILE A 27 -2.96 4.49 -14.05
N GLY A 28 -4.29 4.51 -14.23
CA GLY A 28 -5.13 5.65 -13.87
C GLY A 28 -4.60 6.97 -14.42
N ASN A 29 -4.23 7.89 -13.52
CA ASN A 29 -3.65 9.20 -13.84
C ASN A 29 -2.13 9.28 -13.63
N GLY A 30 -1.45 8.14 -13.43
CA GLY A 30 -0.02 8.05 -13.18
C GLY A 30 0.42 8.54 -11.79
N LYS A 31 -0.52 8.88 -10.90
CA LYS A 31 -0.26 9.27 -9.51
C LYS A 31 -0.74 8.19 -8.57
N ILE A 32 -0.31 8.30 -7.31
CA ILE A 32 -0.88 7.48 -6.24
C ILE A 32 -2.37 7.81 -6.08
N GLY A 33 -3.21 6.77 -6.09
CA GLY A 33 -4.64 6.94 -5.84
C GLY A 33 -4.99 6.90 -4.35
N ASN A 34 -6.24 7.24 -4.06
CA ASN A 34 -6.71 7.41 -2.68
C ASN A 34 -6.79 6.10 -1.92
N ILE A 35 -7.13 4.99 -2.59
CA ILE A 35 -7.22 3.67 -1.94
C ILE A 35 -5.82 3.22 -1.53
N THR A 36 -4.86 3.27 -2.44
CA THR A 36 -3.47 2.90 -2.18
C THR A 36 -2.86 3.73 -1.06
N LYS A 37 -3.12 5.04 -1.03
CA LYS A 37 -2.66 5.93 0.04
C LYS A 37 -3.28 5.57 1.39
N THR A 38 -4.56 5.20 1.41
CA THR A 38 -5.27 4.80 2.63
C THR A 38 -4.70 3.49 3.17
N LEU A 39 -4.47 2.50 2.30
CA LEU A 39 -3.85 1.23 2.64
C LEU A 39 -2.41 1.40 3.14
N GLN A 40 -1.61 2.27 2.50
CA GLN A 40 -0.27 2.62 2.97
C GLN A 40 -0.30 3.15 4.40
N LYS A 41 -1.21 4.10 4.68
CA LYS A 41 -1.33 4.68 6.02
C LYS A 41 -1.76 3.62 7.04
N SER A 42 -2.81 2.87 6.74
CA SER A 42 -3.31 1.82 7.63
C SER A 42 -2.25 0.78 7.93
N PHE A 43 -1.51 0.30 6.92
CA PHE A 43 -0.39 -0.62 7.12
C PHE A 43 0.68 -0.02 8.04
N MET A 44 1.07 1.24 7.84
CA MET A 44 2.05 1.91 8.69
C MET A 44 1.57 2.06 10.14
N ASP A 45 0.31 2.41 10.34
CA ASP A 45 -0.26 2.56 11.67
C ASP A 45 -0.31 1.20 12.41
N VAL A 46 -0.60 0.12 11.70
CA VAL A 46 -0.55 -1.25 12.23
C VAL A 46 0.88 -1.66 12.62
N VAL A 47 1.85 -1.57 11.70
CA VAL A 47 3.23 -2.04 11.98
C VAL A 47 3.96 -1.18 13.01
N MET A 48 3.54 0.07 13.20
CA MET A 48 4.05 0.97 14.24
C MET A 48 3.30 0.83 15.58
N GLY A 49 2.34 -0.10 15.69
CA GLY A 49 1.58 -0.35 16.92
C GLY A 49 0.61 0.76 17.33
N LYS A 50 0.19 1.60 16.39
CA LYS A 50 -0.81 2.66 16.62
C LYS A 50 -2.24 2.13 16.52
N ASP A 51 -2.43 1.00 15.84
CA ASP A 51 -3.71 0.31 15.75
C ASP A 51 -3.76 -0.87 16.72
N GLN A 52 -4.60 -0.75 17.75
CA GLN A 52 -4.76 -1.75 18.81
C GLN A 52 -5.45 -3.02 18.31
N GLU A 53 -6.26 -2.94 17.24
CA GLU A 53 -6.93 -4.11 16.66
C GLU A 53 -5.91 -5.18 16.21
N PHE A 54 -4.74 -4.73 15.77
CA PHE A 54 -3.68 -5.57 15.23
C PHE A 54 -2.50 -5.75 16.18
N ALA A 55 -2.63 -5.37 17.46
CA ALA A 55 -1.55 -5.48 18.44
C ALA A 55 -0.98 -6.90 18.56
N SER A 56 -1.81 -7.92 18.32
CA SER A 56 -1.40 -9.34 18.34
C SER A 56 -0.38 -9.72 17.24
N TRP A 57 -0.21 -8.90 16.20
CA TRP A 57 0.76 -9.12 15.13
C TRP A 57 2.16 -8.62 15.49
N LEU A 58 2.30 -7.83 16.56
CA LEU A 58 3.56 -7.21 16.95
C LEU A 58 4.21 -7.99 18.09
N ARG A 59 5.52 -8.22 17.97
CA ARG A 59 6.36 -8.73 19.06
C ARG A 59 7.31 -7.64 19.54
N TYR A 60 7.07 -7.14 20.74
CA TYR A 60 7.99 -6.25 21.45
C TYR A 60 9.16 -7.07 22.03
N ILE A 61 10.40 -6.62 21.82
CA ILE A 61 11.62 -7.26 22.32
C ILE A 61 12.06 -6.67 23.66
#